data_AF-A0A846CC58-F1
#
_entry.id   AF-A0A846CC58-F1
#
_cell.length_a   1.000
_cell.length_b   1.000
_cell.length_c   1.000
_cell.angle_alpha   90.00
_cell.angle_beta   90.00
_cell.angle_gamma   90.00
#
_symmetry.space_group_name_H-M   'P 1'
#
loop_
_entity.id
_entity.type
_entity.pdbx_description
1 polymer ?
#
loop_
_entity_poly.entity_id
_entity_poly.type
_entity_poly.pdbx_seq_one_letter_code
_entity_poly.pdbx_strand_id
1 'polypeptide(L)'
;MVKKLFDFPSELVLILDRTQWQNTNILMISLAGKKRALPIHWKILTHKGASNLAEQKAVIRPVIRLLKGQKIILTADREFHSIFRSHWLKKYQKQDVPACFETKKIDDD
;
A
#
# COMPACT_ATOMS: atom_id res chain seq x y z
N MET A 1 -8.15 -9.82 -21.57
CA MET A 1 -9.41 -10.35 -20.99
C MET A 1 -9.73 -9.85 -19.58
N VAL A 2 -8.79 -9.25 -18.83
CA VAL A 2 -9.04 -8.78 -17.42
C VAL A 2 -9.65 -7.37 -17.34
N LYS A 3 -9.49 -6.54 -18.38
CA LYS A 3 -9.98 -5.14 -18.40
C LYS A 3 -11.51 -4.98 -18.29
N LYS A 4 -12.30 -6.02 -18.61
CA LYS A 4 -13.78 -5.95 -18.59
C LYS A 4 -14.40 -6.22 -17.21
N LEU A 5 -13.63 -6.72 -16.25
CA LEU A 5 -14.19 -7.12 -14.95
C LEU A 5 -14.22 -5.98 -13.92
N PHE A 6 -13.38 -4.96 -14.14
CA PHE A 6 -13.25 -3.82 -13.25
C PHE A 6 -13.22 -2.56 -14.10
N ASP A 7 -14.29 -1.78 -14.04
CA ASP A 7 -14.25 -0.38 -14.44
C ASP A 7 -13.37 0.33 -13.40
N PHE A 8 -12.08 0.41 -13.68
CA PHE A 8 -11.13 1.01 -12.76
C PHE A 8 -11.39 2.52 -12.76
N PRO A 9 -11.68 3.12 -11.59
CA PRO A 9 -11.80 4.56 -11.50
C PRO A 9 -10.48 5.21 -11.96
N SER A 10 -10.56 6.48 -12.39
CA SER A 10 -9.40 7.28 -12.80
C SER A 10 -8.31 7.36 -11.74
N GLU A 11 -8.68 7.16 -10.48
CA GLU A 11 -7.78 7.12 -9.33
C GLU A 11 -7.95 5.83 -8.54
N LEU A 12 -6.84 5.12 -8.30
CA LEU A 12 -6.80 3.88 -7.53
C LEU A 12 -6.15 4.12 -6.18
N VAL A 13 -6.88 3.86 -5.10
CA VAL A 13 -6.35 3.94 -3.75
C VAL A 13 -5.84 2.56 -3.33
N LEU A 14 -4.54 2.49 -3.05
CA LEU A 14 -3.87 1.33 -2.50
C LEU A 14 -3.64 1.53 -1.00
N ILE A 15 -4.03 0.55 -0.20
CA ILE A 15 -3.84 0.53 1.25
C ILE A 15 -2.75 -0.49 1.56
N LEU A 16 -1.68 -0.06 2.22
CA LEU A 16 -0.69 -0.95 2.80
C LEU A 16 -1.07 -1.23 4.26
N ASP A 17 -1.22 -2.49 4.59
CA ASP A 17 -1.65 -2.94 5.91
C ASP A 17 -0.80 -4.13 6.38
N ARG A 18 -0.71 -4.31 7.69
CA ARG A 18 -0.06 -5.46 8.31
C ARG A 18 -1.00 -6.09 9.32
N THR A 19 -1.28 -7.37 9.14
CA THR A 19 -2.05 -8.14 10.10
C THR A 19 -1.18 -9.22 10.74
N GLN A 20 -1.34 -9.40 12.05
CA GLN A 20 -0.76 -10.53 12.75
C GLN A 20 -1.85 -11.58 12.94
N TRP A 21 -1.72 -12.68 12.19
CA TRP A 21 -2.62 -13.83 12.29
C TRP A 21 -1.92 -14.95 13.03
N GLN A 22 -2.30 -15.17 14.29
CA GLN A 22 -1.63 -16.11 15.19
C GLN A 22 -0.11 -15.82 15.27
N ASN A 23 0.72 -16.78 14.85
CA ASN A 23 2.18 -16.65 14.77
C ASN A 23 2.68 -16.15 13.40
N THR A 24 1.77 -15.79 12.50
CA THR A 24 2.09 -15.36 11.14
C THR A 24 1.93 -13.85 11.03
N ASN A 25 3.01 -13.17 10.63
CA ASN A 25 2.99 -11.75 10.36
C ASN A 25 2.82 -11.54 8.85
N ILE A 26 1.73 -10.89 8.43
CA ILE A 26 1.38 -10.75 7.02
C ILE A 26 1.38 -9.26 6.67
N LEU A 27 2.23 -8.89 5.72
CA LEU A 27 2.25 -7.58 5.10
C LEU A 27 1.48 -7.64 3.78
N MET A 28 0.46 -6.81 3.61
CA MET A 28 -0.42 -6.85 2.45
C MET A 28 -0.67 -5.47 1.85
N ILE A 29 -0.93 -5.44 0.55
CA ILE A 29 -1.40 -4.27 -0.18
C ILE A 29 -2.75 -4.57 -0.82
N SER A 30 -3.70 -3.68 -0.59
CA SER A 30 -5.09 -3.84 -0.96
C SER A 30 -5.58 -2.71 -1.84
N LEU A 31 -6.47 -2.99 -2.79
CA LEU A 31 -7.18 -1.97 -3.54
C LEU A 31 -8.43 -1.55 -2.77
N ALA A 32 -8.59 -0.26 -2.49
CA ALA A 32 -9.84 0.25 -1.98
C ALA A 32 -10.86 0.39 -3.12
N GLY A 33 -12.06 -0.15 -2.95
CA GLY A 33 -13.15 -0.03 -3.93
C GLY A 33 -14.52 -0.23 -3.29
N LYS A 34 -15.49 0.62 -3.66
CA LYS A 34 -16.93 0.52 -3.30
C LYS A 34 -17.19 -0.04 -1.88
N LYS A 35 -16.52 0.52 -0.86
CA LYS A 35 -16.61 0.19 0.58
C LYS A 35 -15.84 -1.06 1.07
N ARG A 36 -14.94 -1.63 0.27
CA ARG A 36 -14.12 -2.78 0.66
C ARG A 36 -12.66 -2.56 0.26
N ALA A 37 -11.75 -3.18 0.99
CA ALA A 37 -10.35 -3.30 0.60
C ALA A 37 -10.11 -4.73 0.11
N LEU A 38 -9.73 -4.88 -1.16
CA LEU A 38 -9.42 -6.17 -1.75
C LEU A 38 -7.90 -6.39 -1.76
N PRO A 39 -7.35 -7.36 -1.01
CA PRO A 39 -5.92 -7.63 -1.03
C PRO A 39 -5.48 -8.08 -2.44
N ILE A 40 -4.57 -7.31 -3.05
CA ILE A 40 -3.98 -7.63 -4.36
C ILE A 40 -2.77 -8.53 -4.19
N HIS A 41 -1.94 -8.23 -3.19
CA HIS A 41 -0.69 -8.92 -2.96
C HIS A 41 -0.31 -8.91 -1.48
N TRP A 42 0.32 -9.99 -1.01
CA TRP A 42 0.76 -10.12 0.36
C TRP A 42 2.08 -10.89 0.45
N LYS A 43 2.79 -10.66 1.54
CA LYS A 43 4.00 -11.38 1.91
C LYS A 43 3.92 -11.78 3.37
N ILE A 44 4.23 -13.05 3.62
CA ILE A 44 4.42 -13.57 4.98
C ILE A 44 5.83 -13.16 5.42
N LEU A 45 5.92 -12.49 6.56
CA LEU A 45 7.16 -12.10 7.20
C LEU A 45 7.60 -13.23 8.14
N THR A 46 8.87 -13.59 8.09
CA THR A 46 9.46 -14.67 8.89
C THR A 46 9.77 -14.26 10.33
N HIS A 47 9.58 -12.97 10.66
CA HIS A 47 9.84 -12.39 11.97
C HIS A 47 8.61 -11.69 12.55
N LYS A 48 8.61 -11.59 13.88
CA LYS A 48 7.62 -10.80 14.64
C LYS A 48 8.03 -9.32 14.62
N GLY A 49 7.05 -8.42 14.61
CA GLY A 49 7.27 -6.96 14.71
C GLY A 49 7.12 -6.20 13.38
N ALA A 50 7.80 -5.04 13.30
CA ALA A 50 7.68 -4.12 12.18
C ALA A 50 8.26 -4.71 10.88
N SER A 51 7.62 -4.37 9.75
CA SER A 51 8.19 -4.65 8.44
C SER A 51 9.34 -3.68 8.17
N ASN A 52 10.39 -4.16 7.49
CA ASN A 52 11.47 -3.30 7.04
C ASN A 52 11.15 -2.68 5.67
N LEU A 53 11.92 -1.66 5.30
CA LEU A 53 11.77 -0.97 4.02
C LEU A 53 11.90 -1.91 2.80
N ALA A 54 12.71 -2.97 2.89
CA ALA A 54 12.89 -3.93 1.79
C ALA A 54 11.64 -4.80 1.58
N GLU A 55 10.99 -5.22 2.66
CA GLU A 55 9.73 -5.97 2.64
C GLU A 55 8.58 -5.12 2.11
N GLN A 56 8.49 -3.86 2.55
CA GLN A 56 7.51 -2.92 2.05
C GLN A 56 7.66 -2.74 0.53
N LYS A 57 8.89 -2.54 0.04
CA LYS A 57 9.18 -2.46 -1.40
C LYS A 57 8.83 -3.74 -2.15
N ALA A 58 9.08 -4.91 -1.55
CA ALA A 58 8.78 -6.20 -2.15
C ALA A 58 7.28 -6.39 -2.38
N VAL A 59 6.43 -5.88 -1.48
CA VAL A 59 4.96 -5.97 -1.61
C VAL A 59 4.42 -4.90 -2.57
N ILE A 60 4.99 -3.69 -2.56
CA ILE A 60 4.48 -2.58 -3.39
C ILE A 60 4.88 -2.72 -4.86
N ARG A 61 6.11 -3.15 -5.16
CA ARG A 61 6.68 -3.16 -6.52
C ARG A 61 5.85 -3.97 -7.53
N PRO A 62 5.35 -5.19 -7.22
CA PRO A 62 4.52 -5.95 -8.14
C PRO A 62 3.22 -5.21 -8.51
N VAL A 63 2.61 -4.53 -7.54
CA VAL A 63 1.33 -3.84 -7.72
C VAL A 63 1.47 -2.57 -8.54
N ILE A 64 2.50 -1.75 -8.28
CA ILE A 64 2.78 -0.57 -9.12
C ILE A 64 3.04 -0.98 -10.57
N ARG A 65 3.75 -2.10 -10.80
CA ARG A 65 4.00 -2.61 -12.15
C ARG A 65 2.71 -3.09 -12.82
N LEU A 66 1.80 -3.71 -12.06
CA LEU A 66 0.52 -4.20 -12.57
C LEU A 66 -0.41 -3.04 -12.96
N LEU A 67 -0.43 -1.98 -12.15
CA LEU A 67 -1.30 -0.81 -12.32
C LEU A 67 -0.62 0.33 -13.09
N LYS A 68 0.39 0.02 -13.89
CA LYS A 68 1.16 1.03 -14.64
C LYS A 68 0.24 1.84 -15.56
N GLY A 69 0.32 3.16 -15.45
CA GLY A 69 -0.46 4.11 -16.27
C GLY A 69 -1.78 4.57 -15.63
N GLN A 70 -2.10 4.09 -14.42
CA GLN A 70 -3.19 4.63 -13.60
C GLN A 70 -2.65 5.62 -12.57
N LYS A 71 -3.47 6.59 -12.18
CA LYS A 71 -3.16 7.44 -11.03
C LYS A 71 -3.36 6.61 -9.76
N ILE A 72 -2.29 6.41 -9.00
CA ILE A 72 -2.28 5.58 -7.80
C ILE A 72 -2.15 6.50 -6.59
N ILE A 73 -2.92 6.25 -5.54
CA ILE A 73 -2.78 6.90 -4.23
C ILE A 73 -2.38 5.79 -3.27
N LEU A 74 -1.20 5.89 -2.65
CA LEU A 74 -0.78 4.91 -1.64
C LEU A 74 -1.04 5.49 -0.26
N THR A 75 -1.83 4.78 0.55
CA THR A 75 -2.10 5.10 1.96
C THR A 75 -1.61 3.97 2.86
N ALA A 76 -1.16 4.32 4.06
CA ALA A 76 -0.78 3.36 5.10
C ALA A 76 -0.69 4.05 6.47
N ASP A 77 -0.67 3.25 7.53
CA ASP A 77 -0.45 3.72 8.91
C ASP A 77 0.98 4.28 9.12
N ARG A 78 1.19 5.02 10.22
CA ARG A 78 2.45 5.64 10.66
C ARG A 78 3.61 4.66 10.75
N GLU A 79 3.34 3.37 11.01
CA GLU A 79 4.38 2.34 11.01
C GLU A 79 5.13 2.21 9.66
N PHE A 80 4.51 2.68 8.56
CA PHE A 80 5.08 2.62 7.21
C PHE A 80 5.73 3.94 6.78
N HIS A 81 5.96 4.87 7.69
CA HIS A 81 6.53 6.18 7.35
C HIS A 81 7.88 6.09 6.61
N SER A 82 8.64 5.01 6.85
CA SER A 82 9.93 4.75 6.18
C SER A 82 9.81 4.58 4.65
N ILE A 83 8.74 3.97 4.12
CA ILE A 83 8.56 3.85 2.66
C ILE A 83 8.24 5.19 2.02
N PHE A 84 7.38 5.99 2.65
CA PHE A 84 6.97 7.30 2.13
C PHE A 84 8.09 8.32 2.18
N ARG A 85 8.97 8.26 3.18
CA ARG A 85 10.18 9.09 3.23
C ARG A 85 11.31 8.60 2.32
N SER A 86 11.22 7.39 1.78
CA SER A 86 12.31 6.84 0.98
C SER A 86 12.38 7.47 -0.41
N HIS A 87 13.58 7.77 -0.88
CA HIS A 87 13.85 8.19 -2.27
C HIS A 87 13.38 7.17 -3.32
N TRP A 88 13.06 5.95 -2.90
CA TRP A 88 12.59 4.89 -3.78
C TRP A 88 11.20 5.17 -4.35
N LEU A 89 10.29 5.75 -3.57
CA LEU A 89 8.95 6.08 -4.06
C LEU A 89 9.02 7.19 -5.12
N LYS A 90 9.95 8.14 -4.96
CA LYS A 90 10.22 9.23 -5.93
C LYS A 90 10.53 8.70 -7.34
N LYS A 91 11.10 7.50 -7.48
CA LYS A 91 11.35 6.85 -8.79
C LYS A 91 10.05 6.54 -9.55
N TYR A 92 8.96 6.27 -8.83
CA TYR A 92 7.64 5.98 -9.41
C TYR A 92 6.75 7.21 -9.46
N GLN A 93 7.17 8.30 -8.81
CA GLN A 93 6.49 9.59 -8.72
C GLN A 93 6.61 10.45 -9.99
N LYS A 94 6.77 9.83 -11.17
CA LYS A 94 6.60 10.50 -12.48
C LYS A 94 5.13 10.61 -12.89
N GLN A 95 4.21 10.09 -12.09
CA GLN A 95 2.76 10.27 -12.22
C GLN A 95 2.19 10.40 -10.81
N ASP A 96 2.01 11.64 -10.35
CA ASP A 96 0.90 12.08 -9.50
C ASP A 96 0.36 11.09 -8.42
N VAL A 97 1.25 10.49 -7.62
CA VAL A 97 0.88 9.71 -6.43
C VAL A 97 0.92 10.64 -5.22
N PRO A 98 -0.19 11.30 -4.84
CA PRO A 98 -0.27 11.95 -3.54
C PRO A 98 -0.18 10.87 -2.47
N ALA A 99 0.82 10.99 -1.60
CA ALA A 99 0.92 10.17 -0.40
C ALA A 99 0.03 10.81 0.66
N CYS A 100 -1.11 10.18 0.97
CA CYS A 100 -1.94 10.59 2.08
C CYS A 100 -1.45 9.88 3.34
N PHE A 101 -1.05 10.67 4.34
CA PHE A 101 -0.77 10.18 5.70
C PHE A 101 -2.07 10.23 6.49
N GLU A 102 -2.47 9.13 7.11
CA GLU A 102 -3.45 9.21 8.19
C GLU A 102 -2.71 9.73 9.44
N THR A 103 -2.72 11.05 9.63
CA THR A 103 -2.39 11.63 10.93
C THR A 103 -3.58 11.34 11.84
N LYS A 104 -3.42 10.44 12.82
CA LYS A 104 -4.28 10.47 14.00
C LYS A 104 -4.22 11.92 14.51
N LYS A 105 -5.33 12.65 14.48
CA LYS A 105 -5.46 13.83 15.34
C LYS A 105 -5.19 13.32 16.75
N ILE A 106 -4.12 13.81 17.34
CA ILE A 106 -4.04 13.86 18.79
C ILE A 106 -5.01 15.01 19.10
N ASP A 107 -6.23 14.65 19.49
CA ASP A 107 -7.04 15.59 20.24
C ASP A 107 -6.33 15.70 21.60
N ASP A 108 -5.63 16.82 21.80
CA ASP A 108 -5.04 17.21 23.08
C ASP A 108 -6.21 17.59 24.01
N ASP A 109 -6.52 16.73 24.97
CA ASP A 109 -7.22 17.06 26.23
C ASP A 109 -6.19 17.41 27.31
#